data_AF-Q3B2E9-F1
#
_entry.id   AF-Q3B2E9-F1
#
_cell.length_a   1.000
_cell.length_b   1.000
_cell.length_c   1.000
_cell.angle_alpha   90.00
_cell.angle_beta   90.00
_cell.angle_gamma   90.00
#
_symmetry.space_group_name_H-M   'P 1'
#
loop_
_entity.id
_entity.type
_entity.pdbx_description
1 polymer ?
#
loop_
_entity_poly.entity_id
_entity_poly.type
_entity_poly.pdbx_seq_one_letter_code
_entity_poly.pdbx_strand_id
1 'polypeptide(L)'
;MDNKSNGKLIALAFGGAALMGALFFGVSFLTGFKVPAENISSVLTPLRSFTGWFLLILCASLIIRGFGKISGKVSDKWFLSLPLTIIAIVAVMFAILWLRPSGILLSTTGRTTTLQGDYIRTVDDLNAFLNQPAATTNVPPAPEGFDFAAAKDLADNRCNKCHTLGSVEDALRTKYKKTGKVDIIVKRMQSYPGSGISDSDAADIMIYLTEKF
;
A
#
# COMPACT_ATOMS: atom_id res chain seq x y z
N MET A 1 24.73 -38.43 -19.47
CA MET A 1 24.01 -37.94 -18.27
C MET A 1 22.97 -38.99 -17.95
N ASP A 2 23.15 -39.70 -16.85
CA ASP A 2 22.40 -40.92 -16.55
C ASP A 2 21.05 -40.57 -15.93
N ASN A 3 19.97 -41.19 -16.40
CA ASN A 3 18.60 -40.90 -15.96
C ASN A 3 18.37 -41.01 -14.44
N LYS A 4 19.27 -41.69 -13.70
CA LYS A 4 19.26 -41.79 -12.24
C LYS A 4 19.68 -40.51 -11.51
N SER A 5 20.52 -39.63 -12.08
CA SER A 5 20.98 -38.41 -11.38
C SER A 5 19.96 -37.26 -11.49
N ASN A 6 19.23 -37.19 -12.61
CA ASN A 6 18.16 -36.21 -12.83
C ASN A 6 17.01 -36.38 -11.82
N GLY A 7 16.62 -37.62 -11.50
CA GLY A 7 15.55 -37.88 -10.52
C GLY A 7 15.91 -37.43 -9.10
N LYS A 8 17.18 -37.59 -8.69
CA LYS A 8 17.65 -37.12 -7.37
C LYS A 8 17.69 -35.60 -7.28
N LEU A 9 18.11 -34.92 -8.35
CA LEU A 9 18.08 -33.45 -8.44
C LEU A 9 16.65 -32.89 -8.40
N ILE A 10 15.72 -33.53 -9.10
CA ILE A 10 14.31 -33.15 -9.09
C ILE A 10 13.71 -33.35 -7.69
N ALA A 11 13.96 -34.50 -7.05
CA ALA A 11 13.50 -34.77 -5.68
C ALA A 11 14.06 -33.77 -4.66
N LEU A 12 15.35 -33.41 -4.78
CA LEU A 12 15.99 -32.40 -3.93
C LEU A 12 15.36 -31.01 -4.13
N ALA A 13 15.06 -30.63 -5.38
CA ALA A 13 14.45 -29.34 -5.68
C ALA A 13 13.01 -29.25 -5.16
N PHE A 14 12.19 -30.28 -5.35
CA PHE A 14 10.82 -30.31 -4.81
C PHE A 14 10.82 -30.36 -3.28
N GLY A 15 11.69 -31.17 -2.67
CA GLY A 15 11.82 -31.25 -1.21
C GLY A 15 12.29 -29.92 -0.60
N GLY A 16 13.29 -29.28 -1.20
CA GLY A 16 13.78 -27.97 -0.78
C GLY A 16 12.74 -26.86 -0.92
N ALA A 17 11.98 -26.85 -2.02
CA ALA A 17 10.90 -25.88 -2.23
C ALA A 17 9.75 -26.06 -1.23
N ALA A 18 9.35 -27.30 -0.95
CA ALA A 18 8.32 -27.59 0.05
C ALA A 18 8.75 -27.17 1.45
N LEU A 19 10.01 -27.46 1.83
CA LEU A 19 10.54 -27.14 3.15
C LEU A 19 10.74 -25.63 3.33
N MET A 20 11.25 -24.93 2.31
CA MET A 20 11.32 -23.46 2.31
C MET A 20 9.92 -22.83 2.36
N GLY A 21 8.96 -23.35 1.59
CA GLY A 21 7.59 -22.87 1.63
C GLY A 21 6.94 -23.02 3.00
N ALA A 22 7.13 -24.17 3.65
CA ALA A 22 6.65 -24.40 5.00
C ALA A 22 7.30 -23.46 6.02
N LEU A 23 8.61 -23.22 5.93
CA LEU A 23 9.31 -22.28 6.80
C LEU A 23 8.86 -20.84 6.60
N PHE A 24 8.77 -20.36 5.36
CA PHE A 24 8.28 -19.02 5.05
C PHE A 24 6.82 -18.82 5.49
N PHE A 25 5.98 -19.84 5.28
CA PHE A 25 4.60 -19.83 5.77
C PHE A 25 4.55 -19.75 7.29
N GLY A 26 5.32 -20.59 8.01
CA GLY A 26 5.39 -20.56 9.47
C GLY A 26 5.91 -19.23 10.04
N VAL A 27 6.98 -18.68 9.46
CA VAL A 27 7.54 -17.38 9.87
C VAL A 27 6.54 -16.25 9.63
N SER A 28 5.71 -16.33 8.58
CA SER A 28 4.67 -15.31 8.31
C SER A 28 3.62 -15.23 9.43
N PHE A 29 3.32 -16.33 10.13
CA PHE A 29 2.42 -16.29 11.30
C PHE A 29 3.13 -15.79 12.57
N LEU A 30 4.41 -16.15 12.75
CA LEU A 30 5.21 -15.72 13.90
C LEU A 30 5.49 -14.21 13.92
N THR A 31 5.56 -13.56 12.75
CA THR A 31 5.80 -12.11 12.63
C THR A 31 4.53 -11.25 12.79
N GLY A 32 3.37 -11.86 13.07
CA GLY A 32 2.13 -11.13 13.32
C GLY A 32 1.51 -10.50 12.06
N PHE A 33 1.70 -11.13 10.89
CA PHE A 33 1.20 -10.63 9.61
C PHE A 33 -0.31 -10.38 9.64
N LYS A 34 -0.71 -9.11 9.43
CA LYS A 34 -2.11 -8.71 9.22
C LYS A 34 -2.37 -8.52 7.73
N VAL A 35 -3.46 -9.10 7.24
CA VAL A 35 -3.95 -8.87 5.87
C VAL A 35 -4.40 -7.41 5.71
N PRO A 36 -4.10 -6.76 4.58
CA PRO A 36 -4.36 -5.33 4.37
C PRO A 36 -5.85 -4.98 4.22
N ALA A 37 -6.74 -5.98 4.07
CA ALA A 37 -8.19 -5.77 4.02
C ALA A 37 -8.92 -6.99 4.60
N GLU A 38 -10.06 -6.75 5.27
CA GLU A 38 -10.84 -7.76 6.01
C GLU A 38 -11.45 -8.86 5.13
N ASN A 39 -11.60 -8.59 3.83
CA ASN A 39 -12.14 -9.51 2.83
C ASN A 39 -11.08 -10.43 2.17
N ILE A 40 -9.81 -10.34 2.58
CA ILE A 40 -8.73 -11.15 2.02
C ILE A 40 -8.36 -12.26 3.02
N SER A 41 -8.35 -13.50 2.54
CA SER A 41 -7.95 -14.64 3.36
C SER A 41 -6.51 -14.52 3.85
N SER A 42 -6.34 -14.58 5.18
CA SER A 42 -5.04 -14.59 5.88
C SER A 42 -4.17 -15.78 5.51
N VAL A 43 -4.77 -16.88 5.04
CA VAL A 43 -4.07 -18.09 4.59
C VAL A 43 -3.66 -18.00 3.12
N LEU A 44 -4.52 -17.43 2.27
CA LEU A 44 -4.29 -17.37 0.83
C LEU A 44 -3.24 -16.32 0.44
N THR A 45 -3.04 -15.30 1.28
CA THR A 45 -2.10 -14.21 1.01
C THR A 45 -0.64 -14.66 1.05
N PRO A 46 -0.16 -15.34 2.11
CA PRO A 46 1.17 -15.94 2.11
C PRO A 46 1.37 -16.96 0.99
N LEU A 47 0.33 -17.76 0.69
CA LEU A 47 0.38 -18.78 -0.35
C LEU A 47 0.52 -18.17 -1.76
N ARG A 48 -0.18 -17.07 -2.05
CA ARG A 48 -0.01 -16.30 -3.30
C ARG A 48 1.38 -15.70 -3.42
N SER A 49 1.90 -15.14 -2.33
CA SER A 49 3.26 -14.60 -2.31
C SER A 49 4.29 -15.70 -2.56
N PHE A 50 4.16 -16.85 -1.90
CA PHE A 50 4.99 -18.03 -2.14
C PHE A 50 4.89 -18.53 -3.58
N THR A 51 3.69 -18.58 -4.15
CA THR A 51 3.47 -18.99 -5.55
C THR A 51 4.18 -18.03 -6.52
N GLY A 52 4.18 -16.74 -6.24
CA GLY A 52 4.92 -15.73 -7.01
C GLY A 52 6.44 -15.95 -6.95
N TRP A 53 6.98 -16.19 -5.76
CA TRP A 53 8.40 -16.54 -5.58
C TRP A 53 8.78 -17.86 -6.26
N PHE A 54 7.93 -18.88 -6.14
CA PHE A 54 8.14 -20.17 -6.79
C PHE A 54 8.13 -20.04 -8.31
N LEU A 55 7.21 -19.26 -8.88
CA LEU A 55 7.16 -18.97 -10.32
C LEU A 55 8.42 -18.22 -10.79
N LEU A 56 8.90 -17.25 -10.02
CA LEU A 56 10.17 -16.55 -10.31
C LEU A 56 11.36 -17.50 -10.32
N ILE A 57 11.46 -18.38 -9.31
CA ILE A 57 12.53 -19.38 -9.23
C ILE A 57 12.43 -20.39 -10.38
N LEU A 58 11.22 -20.81 -10.75
CA LEU A 58 10.98 -21.72 -11.88
C LEU A 58 11.39 -21.06 -13.20
N CYS A 59 10.95 -19.83 -13.45
CA CYS A 59 11.34 -19.06 -14.63
C CYS A 59 12.85 -18.83 -14.68
N ALA A 60 13.47 -18.46 -13.56
CA ALA A 60 14.92 -18.32 -13.45
C ALA A 60 15.63 -19.65 -13.74
N SER A 61 15.11 -20.78 -13.26
CA SER A 61 15.66 -22.11 -13.51
C SER A 61 15.53 -22.53 -14.98
N LEU A 62 14.42 -22.20 -15.64
CA LEU A 62 14.23 -22.44 -17.08
C LEU A 62 15.16 -21.57 -17.92
N ILE A 63 15.34 -20.31 -17.53
CA ILE A 63 16.30 -19.38 -18.14
C ILE A 63 17.72 -19.94 -17.97
N ILE A 64 18.13 -20.34 -16.77
CA ILE A 64 19.43 -20.96 -16.50
C ILE A 64 19.60 -22.27 -17.28
N ARG A 65 18.55 -23.07 -17.47
CA ARG A 65 18.62 -24.28 -18.32
C ARG A 65 18.76 -23.93 -19.81
N GLY A 66 18.11 -22.86 -20.26
CA GLY A 66 18.22 -22.32 -21.62
C GLY A 66 19.62 -21.77 -21.92
N PHE A 67 20.14 -20.92 -21.03
CA PHE A 67 21.51 -20.40 -21.08
C PHE A 67 22.56 -21.48 -20.74
N GLY A 68 22.19 -22.49 -19.96
CA GLY A 68 23.03 -23.62 -19.57
C GLY A 68 23.44 -24.50 -20.76
N LYS A 69 22.58 -24.60 -21.79
CA LYS A 69 22.96 -25.22 -23.07
C LYS A 69 24.04 -24.43 -23.84
N ILE A 70 24.15 -23.12 -23.59
CA ILE A 70 25.19 -22.24 -24.13
C ILE A 70 26.43 -22.22 -23.20
N SER A 71 26.25 -22.58 -21.93
CA SER A 71 27.24 -22.53 -20.83
C SER A 71 28.31 -23.63 -20.86
N GLY A 72 28.31 -24.55 -21.82
CA GLY A 72 29.46 -25.46 -22.01
C GLY A 72 30.79 -24.73 -22.28
N LYS A 73 30.73 -23.44 -22.63
CA LYS A 73 31.91 -22.56 -22.84
C LYS A 73 32.12 -21.50 -21.77
N VAL A 74 31.25 -21.38 -20.76
CA VAL A 74 31.35 -20.31 -19.75
C VAL A 74 31.64 -20.92 -18.37
N SER A 75 32.91 -21.31 -18.23
CA SER A 75 33.81 -21.13 -17.07
C SER A 75 33.33 -21.50 -15.66
N ASP A 76 34.14 -22.31 -14.98
CA ASP A 76 34.09 -22.81 -13.59
C ASP A 76 33.91 -21.76 -12.47
N LYS A 77 33.74 -20.48 -12.81
CA LYS A 77 33.60 -19.36 -11.86
C LYS A 77 32.17 -18.81 -11.76
N TRP A 78 31.21 -19.35 -12.52
CA TRP A 78 29.82 -18.85 -12.53
C TRP A 78 29.11 -18.97 -11.16
N PHE A 79 29.48 -19.98 -10.36
CA PHE A 79 28.93 -20.18 -9.01
C PHE A 79 29.39 -19.11 -8.02
N LEU A 80 30.57 -18.49 -8.23
CA LEU A 80 31.06 -17.36 -7.44
C LEU A 80 30.52 -16.02 -7.96
N SER A 81 30.33 -15.88 -9.27
CA SER A 81 29.84 -14.62 -9.85
C SER A 81 28.40 -14.30 -9.46
N LEU A 82 27.55 -15.30 -9.23
CA LEU A 82 26.14 -15.12 -8.86
C LEU A 82 25.96 -14.48 -7.46
N PRO A 83 26.53 -15.01 -6.37
CA PRO A 83 26.45 -14.35 -5.06
C PRO A 83 27.21 -13.02 -5.03
N LEU A 84 28.36 -12.90 -5.71
CA LEU A 84 29.13 -11.65 -5.75
C LEU A 84 28.39 -10.53 -6.49
N THR A 85 27.67 -10.84 -7.58
CA THR A 85 26.86 -9.84 -8.28
C THR A 85 25.65 -9.41 -7.45
N ILE A 86 25.01 -10.31 -6.71
CA ILE A 86 23.93 -9.94 -5.79
C ILE A 86 24.46 -9.00 -4.70
N ILE A 87 25.60 -9.32 -4.07
CA ILE A 87 26.23 -8.45 -3.06
C ILE A 87 26.61 -7.09 -3.65
N ALA A 88 27.17 -7.07 -4.86
CA ALA A 88 27.52 -5.82 -5.53
C ALA A 88 26.28 -4.97 -5.86
N ILE A 89 25.19 -5.58 -6.34
CA ILE A 89 23.92 -4.90 -6.61
C ILE A 89 23.34 -4.32 -5.31
N VAL A 90 23.32 -5.09 -4.22
CA VAL A 90 22.82 -4.62 -2.92
C VAL A 90 23.70 -3.48 -2.40
N ALA A 91 25.02 -3.59 -2.48
CA ALA A 91 25.95 -2.55 -2.05
C ALA A 91 25.79 -1.26 -2.88
N VAL A 92 25.60 -1.36 -4.20
CA VAL A 92 25.32 -0.22 -5.07
C VAL A 92 23.97 0.39 -4.77
N MET A 93 22.91 -0.41 -4.55
CA MET A 93 21.60 0.09 -4.13
C MET A 93 21.70 0.82 -2.78
N PHE A 94 22.43 0.27 -1.81
CA PHE A 94 22.66 0.92 -0.53
C PHE A 94 23.45 2.22 -0.67
N ALA A 95 24.51 2.23 -1.47
CA ALA A 95 25.30 3.42 -1.75
C ALA A 95 24.48 4.50 -2.47
N ILE A 96 23.61 4.12 -3.41
CA ILE A 96 22.70 5.04 -4.10
C ILE A 96 21.69 5.64 -3.11
N LEU A 97 21.11 4.82 -2.23
CA LEU A 97 20.18 5.28 -1.19
C LEU A 97 20.87 6.20 -0.16
N TRP A 98 22.14 5.94 0.15
CA TRP A 98 22.89 6.70 1.15
C TRP A 98 23.48 8.01 0.58
N LEU A 99 23.98 8.01 -0.66
CA LEU A 99 24.54 9.19 -1.33
C LEU A 99 23.47 10.13 -1.89
N ARG A 100 22.26 9.63 -2.15
CA ARG A 100 21.10 10.44 -2.54
C ARG A 100 19.81 9.85 -1.95
N PRO A 101 19.26 10.44 -0.88
CA PRO A 101 17.99 9.99 -0.29
C PRO A 101 16.79 10.13 -1.26
N SER A 102 16.97 10.82 -2.39
CA SER A 102 15.99 11.03 -3.46
C SER A 102 16.64 10.75 -4.83
N GLY A 103 16.51 9.51 -5.31
CA GLY A 103 17.07 9.04 -6.58
C GLY A 103 16.29 9.48 -7.82
N ILE A 104 16.94 9.40 -8.99
CA ILE A 104 16.47 9.83 -10.32
C ILE A 104 15.36 8.94 -10.93
N LEU A 105 15.20 7.69 -10.49
CA LEU A 105 14.25 6.72 -11.06
C LEU A 105 12.98 6.52 -10.24
N LEU A 106 12.94 7.08 -9.03
CA LEU A 106 11.72 7.27 -8.27
C LEU A 106 11.62 8.77 -8.10
N SER A 107 10.93 9.41 -9.05
CA SER A 107 10.15 10.60 -8.71
C SER A 107 9.56 10.35 -7.33
N THR A 108 9.60 11.37 -6.49
CA THR A 108 9.00 11.59 -5.17
C THR A 108 7.54 11.10 -5.02
N THR A 109 7.22 9.92 -5.52
CA THR A 109 5.88 9.33 -5.75
C THR A 109 5.42 8.55 -4.52
N GLY A 110 6.13 8.67 -3.39
CA GLY A 110 5.77 7.99 -2.15
C GLY A 110 5.93 8.84 -0.89
N ARG A 111 6.47 10.07 -0.99
CA ARG A 111 6.58 10.98 0.15
C ARG A 111 5.84 12.25 -0.19
N THR A 112 4.69 12.44 0.46
CA THR A 112 4.00 13.72 0.51
C THR A 112 4.93 14.74 1.14
N THR A 113 5.42 15.67 0.33
CA THR A 113 6.14 16.86 0.79
C THR A 113 5.12 17.92 1.18
N THR A 114 5.37 18.66 2.25
CA THR A 114 4.55 19.82 2.60
C THR A 114 4.69 20.91 1.52
N LEU A 115 3.81 21.92 1.52
CA LEU A 115 3.89 23.07 0.60
C LEU A 115 5.22 23.84 0.75
N GLN A 116 5.90 23.67 1.89
CA GLN A 116 7.19 24.27 2.23
C GLN A 116 8.39 23.40 1.82
N GLY A 117 8.14 22.22 1.23
CA GLY A 117 9.19 21.30 0.79
C GLY A 117 9.76 20.40 1.89
N ASP A 118 9.16 20.41 3.09
CA ASP A 118 9.57 19.54 4.18
C ASP A 118 9.06 18.11 3.97
N TYR A 119 9.89 17.15 4.38
CA TYR A 119 9.53 15.74 4.36
C TYR A 119 8.73 15.39 5.61
N ILE A 120 7.57 14.77 5.42
CA ILE A 120 6.85 14.09 6.51
C ILE A 120 7.68 12.85 6.90
N ARG A 121 8.26 12.86 8.11
CA ARG A 121 9.20 11.82 8.57
C ARG A 121 8.59 10.86 9.58
N THR A 122 7.54 11.27 10.28
CA THR A 122 6.88 10.46 11.32
C THR A 122 5.40 10.26 11.03
N VAL A 123 4.79 9.26 11.70
CA VAL A 123 3.34 9.02 11.63
C VAL A 123 2.57 10.19 12.24
N ASP A 124 3.12 10.85 13.26
CA ASP A 124 2.52 12.02 13.90
C ASP A 124 2.50 13.22 12.94
N ASP A 125 3.60 13.46 12.21
CA ASP A 125 3.65 14.50 11.16
C ASP A 125 2.65 14.21 10.05
N LEU A 126 2.48 12.94 9.67
CA LEU A 126 1.52 12.53 8.66
C LEU A 126 0.09 12.78 9.16
N ASN A 127 -0.23 12.36 10.38
CA ASN A 127 -1.53 12.61 10.99
C ASN A 127 -1.80 14.12 11.12
N ALA A 128 -0.83 14.92 11.52
CA ALA A 128 -0.96 16.37 11.58
C ALA A 128 -1.26 16.98 10.21
N PHE A 129 -0.57 16.54 9.16
CA PHE A 129 -0.84 16.99 7.78
C PHE A 129 -2.21 16.54 7.27
N LEU A 130 -2.63 15.30 7.57
CA LEU A 130 -3.93 14.76 7.17
C LEU A 130 -5.11 15.43 7.89
N ASN A 131 -4.89 15.92 9.11
CA ASN A 131 -5.91 16.55 9.94
C ASN A 131 -6.07 18.04 9.65
N GLN A 132 -5.20 18.66 8.85
CA GLN A 132 -5.40 20.02 8.40
C GLN A 132 -6.44 20.08 7.26
N PRO A 133 -7.38 21.03 7.31
CA PRO A 133 -8.29 21.27 6.19
C PRO A 133 -7.49 21.69 4.95
N ALA A 134 -7.92 21.23 3.77
CA ALA A 134 -7.23 21.57 2.53
C ALA A 134 -7.19 23.10 2.34
N ALA A 135 -6.02 23.65 2.02
CA ALA A 135 -5.83 25.10 1.83
C ALA A 135 -6.74 25.73 0.76
N THR A 136 -7.37 24.92 -0.09
CA THR A 136 -8.29 25.31 -1.16
C THR A 136 -9.75 24.95 -0.86
N THR A 137 -10.12 24.68 0.40
CA THR A 137 -11.49 24.35 0.74
C THR A 137 -12.42 25.54 0.52
N ASN A 138 -13.57 25.30 -0.12
CA ASN A 138 -14.64 26.30 -0.25
C ASN A 138 -15.56 26.33 0.98
N VAL A 139 -15.35 25.41 1.94
CA VAL A 139 -16.11 25.35 3.18
C VAL A 139 -15.53 26.40 4.14
N PRO A 140 -16.35 27.35 4.65
CA PRO A 140 -15.87 28.33 5.61
C PRO A 140 -15.40 27.63 6.90
N PRO A 141 -14.44 28.23 7.63
CA PRO A 141 -14.06 27.72 8.93
C PRO A 141 -15.26 27.73 9.89
N ALA A 142 -15.24 26.80 10.84
CA ALA A 142 -16.24 26.72 11.88
C ALA A 142 -16.38 28.07 12.63
N PRO A 143 -17.61 28.56 12.84
CA PRO A 143 -17.82 29.75 13.66
C PRO A 143 -17.38 29.51 15.11
N GLU A 144 -17.06 30.59 15.82
CA GLU A 144 -16.71 30.49 17.23
C GLU A 144 -17.87 29.88 18.03
N GLY A 145 -17.58 28.85 18.82
CA GLY A 145 -18.58 28.11 19.59
C GLY A 145 -19.37 27.06 18.79
N PHE A 146 -18.94 26.70 17.57
CA PHE A 146 -19.58 25.64 16.79
C PHE A 146 -19.63 24.30 17.55
N ASP A 147 -20.82 23.71 17.64
CA ASP A 147 -21.04 22.43 18.30
C ASP A 147 -20.68 21.25 17.39
N PHE A 148 -19.42 20.84 17.45
CA PHE A 148 -18.93 19.68 16.69
C PHE A 148 -19.58 18.35 17.11
N ALA A 149 -20.12 18.23 18.33
CA ALA A 149 -20.78 17.01 18.77
C ALA A 149 -22.16 16.90 18.12
N ALA A 150 -22.94 17.98 18.14
CA ALA A 150 -24.21 18.04 17.42
C ALA A 150 -24.04 17.85 15.90
N ALA A 151 -23.01 18.47 15.31
CA ALA A 151 -22.71 18.32 13.89
C ALA A 151 -22.28 16.88 13.54
N LYS A 152 -21.55 16.20 14.41
CA LYS A 152 -21.24 14.77 14.27
C LYS A 152 -22.51 13.93 14.29
N ASP A 153 -23.38 14.13 15.27
CA ASP A 153 -24.62 13.37 15.39
C ASP A 153 -25.54 13.61 14.19
N LEU A 154 -25.56 14.84 13.66
CA LEU A 154 -26.26 15.17 12.43
C LEU A 154 -25.66 14.44 11.21
N ALA A 155 -24.34 14.46 11.07
CA ALA A 155 -23.65 13.73 10.00
C ALA A 155 -23.91 12.23 10.09
N ASP A 156 -23.87 11.65 11.28
CA ASP A 156 -24.16 10.23 11.49
C ASP A 156 -25.61 9.91 11.10
N ASN A 157 -26.56 10.75 11.50
CA ASN A 157 -27.99 10.57 11.19
C ASN A 157 -28.34 10.79 9.72
N ARG A 158 -27.61 11.64 8.99
CA ARG A 158 -27.88 11.93 7.57
C ARG A 158 -27.09 11.04 6.63
N CYS A 159 -25.80 10.86 6.89
CA CYS A 159 -24.87 10.19 6.00
C CYS A 159 -24.89 8.66 6.12
N ASN A 160 -25.48 8.10 7.18
CA ASN A 160 -25.64 6.63 7.32
C ASN A 160 -27.00 6.09 6.83
N LYS A 161 -27.90 6.93 6.29
CA LYS A 161 -29.24 6.49 5.87
C LYS A 161 -29.23 5.56 4.65
N CYS A 162 -28.43 5.91 3.64
CA CYS A 162 -28.42 5.20 2.35
C CYS A 162 -27.30 4.17 2.25
N HIS A 163 -26.16 4.44 2.90
CA HIS A 163 -25.01 3.56 3.05
C HIS A 163 -24.22 4.04 4.28
N THR A 164 -23.34 3.24 4.85
CA THR A 164 -22.55 3.70 6.00
C THR A 164 -21.49 4.72 5.56
N LEU A 165 -21.23 5.72 6.39
CA LEU A 165 -20.17 6.70 6.14
C LEU A 165 -18.79 6.03 6.11
N GLY A 166 -18.59 5.00 6.95
CA GLY A 166 -17.38 4.18 6.97
C GLY A 166 -17.11 3.46 5.64
N SER A 167 -18.15 3.01 4.91
CA SER A 167 -17.96 2.33 3.62
C SER A 167 -17.38 3.24 2.52
N VAL A 168 -17.49 4.56 2.70
CA VAL A 168 -17.01 5.57 1.74
C VAL A 168 -15.90 6.46 2.33
N GLU A 169 -15.39 6.13 3.52
CA GLU A 169 -14.45 6.96 4.28
C GLU A 169 -13.17 7.25 3.50
N ASP A 170 -12.56 6.22 2.89
CA ASP A 170 -11.35 6.37 2.10
C ASP A 170 -11.55 7.32 0.92
N ALA A 171 -12.68 7.18 0.21
CA ALA A 171 -13.02 8.04 -0.91
C ALA A 171 -13.30 9.47 -0.42
N LEU A 172 -14.01 9.64 0.70
CA LEU A 172 -14.31 10.94 1.29
C LEU A 172 -13.03 11.69 1.67
N ARG A 173 -12.13 11.03 2.42
CA ARG A 173 -10.85 11.61 2.87
C ARG A 173 -9.93 11.93 1.70
N THR A 174 -9.71 10.99 0.78
CA THR A 174 -8.69 11.13 -0.27
C THR A 174 -9.15 11.99 -1.44
N LYS A 175 -10.39 11.83 -1.90
CA LYS A 175 -10.88 12.46 -3.13
C LYS A 175 -11.52 13.82 -2.88
N TYR A 176 -12.17 14.02 -1.72
CA TYR A 176 -12.96 15.21 -1.45
C TYR A 176 -12.34 16.09 -0.37
N LYS A 177 -12.01 15.54 0.81
CA LYS A 177 -11.42 16.33 1.91
C LYS A 177 -10.07 16.91 1.52
N LYS A 178 -9.11 16.07 1.09
CA LYS A 178 -7.77 16.53 0.68
C LYS A 178 -7.74 17.48 -0.50
N THR A 179 -8.76 17.45 -1.35
CA THR A 179 -8.83 18.31 -2.54
C THR A 179 -9.67 19.57 -2.31
N GLY A 180 -10.18 19.79 -1.08
CA GLY A 180 -11.02 20.94 -0.74
C GLY A 180 -12.42 20.90 -1.36
N LYS A 181 -12.91 19.71 -1.72
CA LYS A 181 -14.18 19.49 -2.46
C LYS A 181 -15.28 18.84 -1.60
N VAL A 182 -15.26 19.08 -0.29
CA VAL A 182 -16.28 18.55 0.64
C VAL A 182 -17.66 19.13 0.33
N ASP A 183 -17.72 20.41 -0.04
CA ASP A 183 -18.93 21.09 -0.51
C ASP A 183 -19.60 20.37 -1.70
N ILE A 184 -18.80 19.95 -2.69
CA ILE A 184 -19.31 19.28 -3.89
C ILE A 184 -19.96 17.95 -3.53
N ILE A 185 -19.34 17.16 -2.66
CA ILE A 185 -19.87 15.84 -2.31
C ILE A 185 -21.09 15.95 -1.41
N VAL A 186 -21.11 16.85 -0.44
CA VAL A 186 -22.27 17.05 0.43
C VAL A 186 -23.46 17.59 -0.36
N LYS A 187 -23.27 18.60 -1.24
CA LYS A 187 -24.35 19.08 -2.13
C LYS A 187 -24.86 18.01 -3.09
N ARG A 188 -23.98 17.12 -3.57
CA ARG A 188 -24.40 15.97 -4.37
C ARG A 188 -25.26 15.02 -3.54
N MET A 189 -24.87 14.72 -2.29
CA MET A 189 -25.68 13.86 -1.42
C MET A 189 -27.03 14.50 -1.10
N GLN A 190 -27.05 15.81 -0.88
CA GLN A 190 -28.25 16.60 -0.70
C GLN A 190 -29.23 16.46 -1.87
N SER A 191 -28.73 16.50 -3.12
CA SER A 191 -29.56 16.40 -4.33
C SER A 191 -30.23 15.04 -4.57
N TYR A 192 -29.85 13.98 -3.85
CA TYR A 192 -30.48 12.68 -4.03
C TYR A 192 -31.90 12.66 -3.42
N PRO A 193 -32.87 12.04 -4.11
CA PRO A 193 -34.21 11.86 -3.56
C PRO A 193 -34.18 11.13 -2.22
N GLY A 194 -34.88 11.67 -1.22
CA GLY A 194 -34.96 11.06 0.11
C GLY A 194 -33.73 11.30 1.01
N SER A 195 -32.76 12.12 0.59
CA SER A 195 -31.60 12.48 1.44
C SER A 195 -32.03 13.09 2.78
N GLY A 196 -33.06 13.96 2.73
CA GLY A 196 -33.56 14.69 3.90
C GLY A 196 -32.51 15.64 4.49
N ILE A 197 -31.53 16.07 3.69
CA ILE A 197 -30.49 17.03 4.07
C ILE A 197 -30.99 18.42 3.68
N SER A 198 -31.22 19.28 4.67
CA SER A 198 -31.54 20.70 4.44
C SER A 198 -30.27 21.51 4.10
N ASP A 199 -30.41 22.75 3.65
CA ASP A 199 -29.25 23.62 3.38
C ASP A 199 -28.45 23.92 4.67
N SER A 200 -29.12 24.06 5.81
CA SER A 200 -28.45 24.23 7.11
C SER A 200 -27.74 22.95 7.53
N ASP A 201 -28.38 21.79 7.35
CA ASP A 201 -27.75 20.50 7.65
C ASP A 201 -26.48 20.32 6.80
N ALA A 202 -26.55 20.69 5.52
CA ALA A 202 -25.43 20.60 4.60
C ALA A 202 -24.25 21.47 5.06
N ALA A 203 -24.50 22.69 5.54
CA ALA A 203 -23.46 23.59 6.04
C ALA A 203 -22.74 22.99 7.27
N ASP A 204 -23.48 22.50 8.25
CA ASP A 204 -22.92 21.93 9.48
C ASP A 204 -22.14 20.63 9.20
N ILE A 205 -22.68 19.77 8.33
CA ILE A 205 -22.00 18.54 7.89
C ILE A 205 -20.71 18.88 7.14
N MET A 206 -20.71 19.87 6.25
CA MET A 206 -19.50 20.29 5.53
C MET A 206 -18.40 20.74 6.49
N ILE A 207 -18.74 21.54 7.52
CA ILE A 207 -17.79 22.01 8.54
C ILE A 207 -17.23 20.81 9.32
N TYR A 208 -18.10 19.93 9.82
CA TYR A 208 -17.68 18.73 10.55
C TYR A 208 -16.75 17.83 9.72
N LEU A 209 -17.13 17.52 8.48
CA LEU A 209 -16.33 16.66 7.60
C LEU A 209 -14.99 17.29 7.21
N THR A 210 -14.91 18.62 7.17
CA THR A 210 -13.69 19.34 6.82
C THR A 210 -12.71 19.40 8.01
N GLU A 211 -13.22 19.61 9.23
CA GLU A 211 -12.36 19.89 10.39
C GLU A 211 -12.14 18.70 11.33
N LYS A 212 -13.06 17.73 11.39
CA LYS A 212 -13.04 16.67 12.42
C LYS A 212 -13.04 15.23 11.90
N PHE A 213 -13.46 15.00 10.65
CA PHE A 213 -13.58 13.66 10.07
C PHE A 213 -12.31 13.20 9.35
#